data_AF-A5PBW9-F1
#
_entry.id   AF-A5PBW9-F1
#
_cell.length_a   1.000
_cell.length_b   1.000
_cell.length_c   1.000
_cell.angle_alpha   90.00
_cell.angle_beta   90.00
_cell.angle_gamma   90.00
#
_symmetry.space_group_name_H-M   'P 1'
#
loop_
_entity.id
_entity.type
_entity.pdbx_description
1 polymer ?
#
loop_
_entity_poly.entity_id
_entity_poly.type
_entity_poly.pdbx_seq_one_letter_code
_entity_poly.pdbx_strand_id
1 'polypeptide(L)' 'MLIRSIEKFLSAHDMPPTKFGRLAAHDPRFVLDLRMGREPRSQTEARIRGFMSGFEAARSDSAREIAHVQ' A
#
# COMPACT_ATOMS: atom_id res chain seq x y z
N MET A 1 14.37 -0.37 -1.87
CA MET A 1 13.95 0.54 -0.79
C MET A 1 12.43 0.58 -0.72
N LEU A 2 11.83 0.26 0.44
CA LEU A 2 10.37 0.10 0.61
C LEU A 2 9.57 1.35 0.19
N ILE A 3 10.07 2.55 0.51
CA ILE A 3 9.39 3.80 0.19
C ILE A 3 9.10 3.96 -1.31
N ARG A 4 10.02 3.55 -2.20
CA ARG A 4 9.80 3.64 -3.66
C ARG A 4 8.63 2.78 -4.12
N SER A 5 8.44 1.61 -3.52
CA SER A 5 7.29 0.74 -3.81
C SER A 5 6.00 1.37 -3.32
N ILE A 6 6.01 1.96 -2.12
CA ILE A 6 4.85 2.67 -1.57
C ILE A 6 4.47 3.84 -2.48
N GLU A 7 5.41 4.71 -2.88
CA GLU A 7 5.11 5.87 -3.75
C GLU A 7 4.45 5.45 -5.07
N LYS A 8 4.94 4.39 -5.71
CA LYS A 8 4.34 3.84 -6.93
C LYS A 8 2.90 3.38 -6.68
N PHE A 9 2.66 2.69 -5.56
CA PHE A 9 1.32 2.24 -5.19
C PHE A 9 0.37 3.41 -4.92
N LEU A 10 0.83 4.44 -4.19
CA LEU A 10 0.01 5.64 -3.94
C LEU A 10 -0.40 6.31 -5.26
N SER A 11 0.54 6.44 -6.20
CA SER A 11 0.27 7.01 -7.52
C SER A 11 -0.67 6.14 -8.36
N ALA A 12 -0.53 4.81 -8.32
CA ALA A 12 -1.36 3.90 -9.12
C ALA A 12 -2.81 3.86 -8.65
N HIS A 13 -3.06 4.07 -7.34
CA HIS A 13 -4.38 3.98 -6.74
C HIS A 13 -4.98 5.33 -6.33
N ASP A 14 -4.34 6.44 -6.69
CA ASP A 14 -4.69 7.80 -6.25
C ASP A 14 -4.95 7.88 -4.73
N MET A 15 -4.06 7.22 -3.97
CA MET A 15 -4.23 7.04 -2.52
C MET A 15 -3.40 8.07 -1.74
N PRO A 16 -4.00 8.86 -0.83
CA PRO A 16 -3.25 9.74 0.04
C PRO A 16 -2.28 8.98 0.97
N PRO A 17 -1.05 9.48 1.21
CA PRO A 17 -0.06 8.84 2.08
C PRO A 17 -0.59 8.57 3.50
N THR A 18 -1.39 9.50 4.04
CA THR A 18 -1.99 9.39 5.38
C THR A 18 -3.06 8.31 5.46
N LYS A 19 -3.82 8.12 4.38
CA LYS A 19 -4.81 7.04 4.25
C LYS A 19 -4.10 5.69 4.19
N PHE A 20 -3.07 5.57 3.37
CA PHE A 20 -2.25 4.36 3.30
C PHE A 20 -1.65 4.00 4.66
N GLY A 21 -1.02 4.96 5.33
CA GLY A 21 -0.42 4.72 6.64
C GLY A 21 -1.43 4.21 7.67
N ARG A 22 -2.65 4.76 7.67
CA ARG A 22 -3.75 4.28 8.54
C ARG A 22 -4.18 2.84 8.22
N LEU A 23 -4.29 2.50 6.94
CA LEU A 23 -4.77 1.19 6.48
C LEU A 23 -3.72 0.08 6.61
N ALA A 24 -2.47 0.36 6.24
CA ALA A 24 -1.40 -0.62 6.14
C ALA A 24 -0.57 -0.75 7.42
N ALA A 25 -0.31 0.39 8.08
CA ALA A 25 0.62 0.48 9.22
C ALA A 25 -0.07 0.81 10.55
N HIS A 26 -1.37 1.15 10.54
CA HIS A 26 -2.08 1.80 11.65
C HIS A 26 -1.40 3.11 12.14
N ASP A 27 -0.65 3.77 11.26
CA ASP A 27 0.11 4.98 11.55
C ASP A 27 -0.03 5.96 10.37
N PRO A 28 -0.83 7.03 10.49
CA PRO A 28 -1.02 8.01 9.43
C PRO A 28 0.26 8.76 9.02
N ARG A 29 1.27 8.80 9.89
CA ARG A 29 2.56 9.46 9.62
C ARG A 29 3.57 8.52 8.97
N PHE A 30 3.29 7.23 8.90
CA PHE A 30 4.22 6.20 8.44
C PHE A 30 4.95 6.58 7.15
N VAL A 31 4.23 6.91 6.08
CA VAL A 31 4.83 7.26 4.79
C VAL A 31 5.63 8.57 4.87
N LEU A 32 5.13 9.55 5.64
CA LEU A 32 5.83 10.82 5.82
C LEU A 32 7.18 10.60 6.53
N ASP A 33 7.18 9.80 7.59
CA ASP A 33 8.41 9.49 8.32
C ASP A 33 9.39 8.68 7.45
N LEU A 34 8.90 7.75 6.62
CA LEU A 34 9.75 7.03 5.64
C LEU A 34 10.41 7.98 4.64
N ARG A 35 9.71 9.05 4.21
CA ARG A 35 10.29 10.10 3.35
C ARG A 35 11.38 10.91 4.07
N MET A 36 11.27 11.03 5.39
CA MET A 36 12.26 11.69 6.24
C MET A 36 13.42 10.77 6.65
N GLY A 37 13.47 9.53 6.13
CA GLY A 37 14.56 8.59 6.39
C GLY A 37 14.30 7.59 7.52
N ARG A 38 13.07 7.49 8.05
CA ARG A 38 12.71 6.41 8.99
C ARG A 38 12.92 5.06 8.31
N GLU A 39 13.59 4.16 9.00
CA GLU A 39 13.72 2.77 8.57
C GLU A 39 12.71 1.89 9.31
N PRO A 40 11.78 1.23 8.60
CA PRO A 40 10.82 0.32 9.20
C PRO A 40 11.52 -0.97 9.59
N ARG A 41 11.09 -1.58 10.69
CA ARG A 41 11.55 -2.92 11.08
C ARG A 41 11.09 -3.96 10.05
N SER A 42 11.81 -5.07 9.93
CA SER A 42 11.51 -6.13 8.95
C SER A 42 10.08 -6.67 9.05
N GLN A 43 9.51 -6.76 10.26
CA GLN A 43 8.11 -7.17 10.45
C GLN A 43 7.12 -6.14 9.88
N THR A 44 7.38 -4.85 10.08
CA THR A 44 6.57 -3.77 9.50
C THR A 44 6.68 -3.82 7.98
N GLU A 45 7.89 -3.96 7.44
CA GLU A 45 8.07 -4.07 6.00
C GLU A 45 7.29 -5.24 5.38
N ALA A 46 7.34 -6.43 5.99
CA ALA A 46 6.57 -7.59 5.55
C ALA A 46 5.06 -7.33 5.56
N ARG A 47 4.56 -6.67 6.62
CA ARG A 47 3.14 -6.29 6.73
C ARG A 47 2.72 -5.33 5.62
N ILE A 48 3.54 -4.32 5.34
CA ILE A 48 3.26 -3.33 4.28
C ILE A 48 3.24 -4.00 2.90
N ARG A 49 4.20 -4.88 2.63
CA ARG A 49 4.23 -5.65 1.38
C ARG A 49 3.00 -6.54 1.25
N GLY A 50 2.61 -7.24 2.32
CA GLY A 50 1.41 -8.05 2.35
C GLY A 50 0.13 -7.25 2.09
N PHE A 51 0.01 -6.06 2.70
CA PHE A 51 -1.10 -5.14 2.44
C PHE A 51 -1.19 -4.74 0.96
N MET A 52 -0.07 -4.30 0.36
CA MET A 52 -0.04 -3.89 -1.04
C MET A 52 -0.42 -5.04 -1.97
N SER A 53 0.16 -6.23 -1.78
CA SER A 53 -0.17 -7.41 -2.59
C SER A 53 -1.64 -7.83 -2.44
N GLY A 54 -2.17 -7.83 -1.21
CA GLY A 54 -3.58 -8.14 -0.95
C GLY A 54 -4.53 -7.13 -1.59
N PHE A 55 -4.16 -5.85 -1.61
CA PHE A 55 -4.94 -4.80 -2.26
C PHE A 55 -5.03 -5.00 -3.78
N GLU A 56 -3.90 -5.32 -4.43
CA GLU A 56 -3.88 -5.62 -5.87
C GLU A 56 -4.68 -6.88 -6.22
N ALA A 57 -4.58 -7.92 -5.38
CA ALA A 57 -5.35 -9.15 -5.57
C ALA A 57 -6.85 -8.89 -5.50
N ALA A 58 -7.31 -8.21 -4.45
CA ALA A 58 -8.72 -7.85 -4.28
C ALA A 58 -9.25 -7.01 -5.46
N ARG A 59 -8.44 -6.07 -5.97
CA ARG A 59 -8.84 -5.22 -7.10
C ARG A 59 -8.87 -5.98 -8.42
N SER A 60 -7.94 -6.91 -8.62
CA SER A 60 -7.91 -7.79 -9.80
C SER A 60 -9.10 -8.76 -9.81
N ASP A 61 -9.51 -9.25 -8.64
CA ASP A 61 -10.67 -10.12 -8.50
C ASP A 61 -11.97 -9.36 -8.80
N SER A 62 -12.13 -8.13 -8.28
CA SER A 62 -13.27 -7.29 -8.65
C SER A 62 -13.28 -6.95 -10.15
N ALA A 63 -12.12 -6.69 -10.77
CA ALA A 63 -12.05 -6.42 -12.21
C ALA A 63 -12.43 -7.66 -13.06
N ARG A 64 -12.05 -8.86 -12.61
CA ARG A 64 -12.43 -10.12 -13.27
C ARG A 64 -13.91 -10.43 -13.13
N GLU A 65 -14.50 -10.15 -11.97
CA GLU A 65 -15.93 -10.36 -11.72
C GLU A 65 -16.80 -9.47 -12.63
N ILE A 66 -16.42 -8.20 -12.81
CA ILE A 66 -17.09 -7.27 -13.73
C ILE A 66 -17.00 -7.76 -15.19
N ALA A 67 -15.90 -8.40 -15.57
CA ALA A 67 -15.68 -8.89 -16.94
C ALA A 67 -16.44 -10.19 -17.28
N HIS A 68 -16.91 -10.95 -16.30
CA HIS A 68 -17.57 -12.25 -16.50
C HIS A 68 -19.10 -12.17 -16.64
N VAL A 69 -19.69 -10.97 -16.47
CA VAL A 69 -21.15 -10.72 -16.52
C VAL A 69 -21.60 -10.20 -17.91
N GLN A 70 -20.74 -10.23 -18.92
CA GLN A 70 -21.01 -9.74 -20.28
C GLN A 70 -21.22 -10.88 -21.29
#